data_AF-A0A368FR80-F1
#
_entry.id   AF-A0A368FR80-F1
#
_cell.length_a   1.000
_cell.length_b   1.000
_cell.length_c   1.000
_cell.angle_alpha   90.00
_cell.angle_beta   90.00
_cell.angle_gamma   90.00
#
_symmetry.space_group_name_H-M   'P 1'
#
loop_
_entity.id
_entity.type
_entity.pdbx_description
1 polymer ?
#
loop_
_entity_poly.entity_id
_entity_poly.type
_entity_poly.pdbx_seq_one_letter_code
_entity_poly.pdbx_strand_id
1 'polypeptide(L)'
;MLEQNGETGTKALKLARLYYKRCIASDYEMQSKGGLIQFVLEKIEKFGSFPLIDKSWSYGNNFNITDLLTYFHHQNSTLTNMIVPQIMGDIFNFSQPRITFMAKERMVIPSSKLDKIFNNDSAALVNALANLTLLLCEETGHECNKDEVLGNLEEVLSFVKKMLSVKFPYPFSEEIPNFATEEEFFSSLYMHLSEVDAISTAVNWTKYFLHTVPSIHHSYILKDPMVLANKAAIQS
;
A
#
# COMPACT_ATOMS: atom_id res chain seq x y z
N MET A 1 -29.30 9.16 -12.74
CA MET A 1 -28.69 8.58 -13.97
C MET A 1 -28.22 7.14 -13.79
N LEU A 2 -27.55 6.81 -12.69
CA LEU A 2 -27.11 5.43 -12.37
C LEU A 2 -28.20 4.57 -11.73
N GLU A 3 -29.20 5.21 -11.10
CA GLU A 3 -30.39 4.59 -10.49
C GLU A 3 -31.45 4.14 -11.50
N GLN A 4 -31.38 4.61 -12.74
CA GLN A 4 -32.37 4.25 -13.76
C GLN A 4 -32.18 2.79 -14.20
N ASN A 5 -33.25 2.00 -14.11
CA ASN A 5 -33.33 0.68 -14.71
C ASN A 5 -33.42 0.81 -16.22
N GLY A 6 -32.27 0.76 -16.89
CA GLY A 6 -32.22 0.79 -18.34
C GLY A 6 -31.01 0.05 -18.91
N GLU A 7 -31.28 -0.89 -19.81
CA GLU A 7 -30.30 -1.56 -20.66
C GLU A 7 -29.74 -0.64 -21.77
N THR A 8 -30.24 0.59 -21.88
CA THR A 8 -29.85 1.58 -22.89
C THR A 8 -28.65 2.39 -22.45
N GLY A 9 -27.61 2.41 -23.27
CA GLY A 9 -26.36 3.13 -22.99
C GLY A 9 -25.13 2.40 -23.53
N THR A 10 -23.99 3.08 -23.52
CA THR A 10 -22.70 2.50 -23.89
C THR A 10 -22.31 1.37 -22.94
N LYS A 11 -21.41 0.47 -23.37
CA LYS A 11 -20.87 -0.62 -22.52
C LYS A 11 -20.32 -0.08 -21.20
N ALA A 12 -19.66 1.08 -21.22
CA ALA A 12 -19.16 1.75 -20.03
C ALA A 12 -20.29 2.16 -19.06
N LEU A 13 -21.37 2.76 -19.58
CA LEU A 13 -22.51 3.16 -18.76
C LEU A 13 -23.24 1.95 -18.15
N LYS A 14 -23.33 0.84 -18.89
CA LYS A 14 -23.88 -0.43 -18.38
C LYS A 14 -23.03 -0.99 -17.24
N LEU A 15 -21.69 -0.98 -17.37
CA LEU A 15 -20.77 -1.40 -16.31
C LEU A 15 -20.85 -0.51 -15.08
N ALA A 16 -20.91 0.81 -15.25
CA ALA A 16 -21.06 1.77 -14.16
C ALA A 16 -22.36 1.55 -13.37
N ARG A 17 -23.48 1.30 -14.07
CA ARG A 17 -24.77 0.96 -13.44
C ARG A 17 -24.72 -0.37 -12.71
N LEU A 18 -24.08 -1.39 -13.28
CA LEU A 18 -23.91 -2.69 -12.62
C LEU A 18 -23.09 -2.56 -11.34
N TYR A 19 -21.99 -1.80 -11.39
CA TYR A 19 -21.15 -1.52 -10.22
C TYR A 19 -21.94 -0.79 -9.12
N TYR A 20 -22.67 0.27 -9.48
CA TYR A 20 -23.53 1.01 -8.56
C TYR A 20 -24.56 0.10 -7.88
N LYS A 21 -25.26 -0.74 -8.65
CA LYS A 21 -26.25 -1.69 -8.10
C LYS A 21 -25.62 -2.69 -7.14
N ARG A 22 -24.43 -3.23 -7.47
CA ARG A 22 -23.69 -4.14 -6.58
C ARG A 22 -23.25 -3.45 -5.29
N CYS A 23 -22.85 -2.18 -5.35
CA CYS A 23 -22.49 -1.41 -4.17
C CYS A 23 -23.69 -1.26 -3.21
N ILE A 24 -24.87 -0.92 -3.73
CA ILE A 24 -26.10 -0.80 -2.92
C ILE A 24 -26.56 -2.15 -2.37
N ALA A 25 -26.42 -3.22 -3.15
CA ALA A 25 -26.82 -4.56 -2.73
C ALA A 25 -25.79 -5.23 -1.79
N SER A 26 -24.59 -4.66 -1.64
CA SER A 26 -23.48 -5.29 -0.92
C SER A 26 -23.80 -5.58 0.55
N ASP A 27 -24.58 -4.72 1.20
CA ASP A 27 -25.04 -4.92 2.58
C ASP A 27 -25.82 -6.24 2.75
N TYR A 28 -26.65 -6.60 1.77
CA TYR A 28 -27.46 -7.84 1.80
C TYR A 28 -26.63 -9.08 1.43
N GLU A 29 -25.73 -8.96 0.45
CA GLU A 29 -24.83 -10.06 0.07
C GLU A 29 -23.86 -10.41 1.20
N MET A 30 -23.35 -9.42 1.92
CA MET A 30 -22.41 -9.63 3.03
C MET A 30 -23.09 -10.33 4.21
N GLN A 31 -24.32 -9.96 4.56
CA GLN A 31 -25.09 -10.65 5.61
C GLN A 31 -25.33 -12.13 5.28
N SER A 32 -25.53 -12.46 4.00
CA SER A 32 -25.76 -13.85 3.56
C SER A 32 -24.51 -14.75 3.60
N LYS A 33 -23.31 -14.17 3.76
CA LYS A 33 -22.01 -14.88 3.78
C LYS A 33 -21.33 -14.90 5.15
N GLY A 34 -22.12 -14.80 6.22
CA GLY A 34 -21.60 -14.75 7.59
C GLY A 34 -21.18 -13.36 8.07
N GLY A 35 -21.51 -12.30 7.31
CA GLY A 35 -21.25 -10.91 7.70
C GLY A 35 -19.98 -10.32 7.10
N LEU A 36 -19.75 -9.04 7.41
CA LEU A 36 -18.60 -8.25 6.94
C LEU A 36 -17.26 -8.84 7.39
N ILE A 37 -17.19 -9.32 8.63
CA ILE A 37 -15.98 -9.86 9.23
C ILE A 37 -15.59 -11.17 8.55
N GLN A 38 -16.52 -12.13 8.42
CA GLN A 38 -16.27 -13.39 7.71
C GLN A 38 -15.80 -13.16 6.27
N PHE A 39 -16.40 -12.21 5.56
CA PHE A 39 -15.96 -11.84 4.22
C PHE A 39 -14.52 -11.31 4.17
N VAL A 40 -14.12 -10.48 5.15
CA VAL A 40 -12.74 -9.96 5.24
C VAL A 40 -11.76 -11.08 5.62
N LEU A 41 -12.14 -11.96 6.54
CA LEU A 41 -11.33 -13.08 6.98
C LEU A 41 -11.07 -14.08 5.85
N GLU A 42 -12.08 -14.46 5.07
CA GLU A 42 -11.90 -15.30 3.87
C GLU A 42 -10.91 -14.71 2.85
N LYS A 43 -10.75 -13.37 2.84
CA LYS A 43 -9.76 -12.70 2.00
C LYS A 43 -8.38 -12.71 2.61
N ILE A 44 -8.28 -12.55 3.93
CA ILE A 44 -7.03 -12.71 4.68
C ILE A 44 -6.53 -14.15 4.56
N GLU A 45 -7.39 -15.15 4.74
CA GLU A 45 -7.01 -16.57 4.66
C GLU A 45 -6.39 -16.97 3.31
N LYS A 46 -6.80 -16.32 2.22
CA LYS A 46 -6.17 -16.53 0.89
C LYS A 46 -4.71 -16.10 0.83
N PHE A 47 -4.28 -15.22 1.73
CA PHE A 47 -2.90 -14.74 1.87
C PHE A 47 -2.09 -15.56 2.89
N GLY A 48 -2.75 -16.33 3.74
CA GLY A 48 -2.16 -16.94 4.92
C GLY A 48 -3.05 -16.65 6.12
N SER A 49 -2.53 -15.95 7.11
CA SER A 49 -3.29 -15.59 8.29
C SER A 49 -2.72 -14.29 8.87
N PHE A 50 -3.48 -13.60 9.71
CA PHE A 50 -3.04 -12.32 10.25
C PHE A 50 -2.34 -12.57 11.59
N PRO A 51 -1.05 -12.19 11.77
CA PRO A 51 -0.30 -12.50 13.00
C PRO A 51 -0.96 -12.02 14.29
N LEU A 52 -1.76 -10.95 14.20
CA LEU A 52 -2.49 -10.41 15.35
C LEU A 52 -3.69 -11.26 15.78
N ILE A 53 -4.18 -12.16 14.91
CA ILE A 53 -5.33 -13.03 15.15
C ILE A 53 -4.88 -14.47 15.39
N ASP A 54 -4.00 -15.00 14.54
CA ASP A 54 -3.55 -16.38 14.62
C ASP A 54 -2.03 -16.45 14.71
N LYS A 55 -1.60 -16.86 15.90
CA LYS A 55 -0.20 -16.94 16.30
C LYS A 55 0.50 -18.19 15.79
N SER A 56 -0.25 -19.17 15.29
CA SER A 56 0.35 -20.32 14.61
C SER A 56 0.91 -19.92 13.25
N TRP A 57 0.43 -18.80 12.70
CA TRP A 57 0.92 -18.25 11.46
C TRP A 57 2.31 -17.65 11.62
N SER A 58 3.26 -18.25 10.92
CA SER A 58 4.61 -17.75 10.78
C SER A 58 5.06 -17.93 9.34
N TYR A 59 5.65 -16.89 8.76
CA TYR A 59 6.40 -17.04 7.52
C TYR A 59 7.68 -17.87 7.68
N GLY A 60 8.05 -18.23 8.92
CA GLY A 60 9.30 -18.90 9.24
C GLY A 60 10.51 -18.14 8.68
N ASN A 61 11.54 -18.89 8.28
CA ASN A 61 12.74 -18.33 7.63
C ASN A 61 12.52 -17.95 6.15
N ASN A 62 11.31 -18.15 5.61
CA ASN A 62 11.00 -17.98 4.19
C ASN A 62 10.22 -16.69 3.90
N PHE A 63 10.13 -15.76 4.87
CA PHE A 63 9.46 -14.49 4.64
C PHE A 63 10.13 -13.72 3.50
N ASN A 64 9.37 -13.45 2.45
CA ASN A 64 9.81 -12.63 1.34
C ASN A 64 8.81 -11.49 1.13
N ILE A 65 9.18 -10.29 1.59
CA ILE A 65 8.38 -9.08 1.43
C ILE A 65 8.10 -8.77 -0.06
N THR A 66 8.96 -9.20 -0.99
CA THR A 66 8.71 -9.06 -2.44
C THR A 66 7.47 -9.82 -2.88
N ASP A 67 7.31 -11.07 -2.42
CA ASP A 67 6.20 -11.93 -2.80
C ASP A 67 4.90 -11.43 -2.16
N LEU A 68 4.99 -10.93 -0.93
CA LEU A 68 3.90 -10.28 -0.22
C LEU A 68 3.39 -9.03 -0.98
N LEU A 69 4.31 -8.13 -1.36
CA LEU A 69 3.96 -6.92 -2.10
C LEU A 69 3.39 -7.25 -3.48
N THR A 70 3.95 -8.25 -4.15
CA THR A 70 3.47 -8.70 -5.47
C THR A 70 2.03 -9.21 -5.39
N TYR A 71 1.72 -10.04 -4.39
CA TYR A 71 0.39 -10.60 -4.20
C TYR A 71 -0.69 -9.51 -4.06
N PHE A 72 -0.48 -8.54 -3.17
CA PHE A 72 -1.48 -7.49 -2.93
C PHE A 72 -1.58 -6.48 -4.09
N HIS A 73 -0.54 -6.32 -4.91
CA HIS A 73 -0.62 -5.47 -6.11
C HIS A 73 -1.35 -6.20 -7.24
N HIS A 74 -1.01 -7.47 -7.53
CA HIS A 74 -1.50 -8.18 -8.70
C HIS A 74 -2.92 -8.77 -8.51
N GLN A 75 -3.25 -9.32 -7.33
CA GLN A 75 -4.48 -10.11 -7.18
C GLN A 75 -5.67 -9.36 -6.60
N ASN A 76 -5.44 -8.32 -5.79
CA ASN A 76 -6.53 -7.69 -5.02
C ASN A 76 -6.62 -6.17 -5.15
N SER A 77 -5.67 -5.52 -5.85
CA SER A 77 -5.60 -4.04 -5.98
C SER A 77 -5.73 -3.30 -4.65
N THR A 78 -5.40 -3.97 -3.54
CA THR A 78 -5.56 -3.47 -2.16
C THR A 78 -4.29 -2.82 -1.66
N LEU A 79 -3.14 -3.04 -2.31
CA LEU A 79 -2.00 -2.18 -2.08
C LEU A 79 -2.35 -0.78 -2.56
N THR A 80 -2.56 0.04 -1.56
CA THR A 80 -2.59 1.47 -1.74
C THR A 80 -1.28 1.93 -2.36
N ASN A 81 -1.33 3.02 -3.12
CA ASN A 81 -0.16 3.64 -3.77
C ASN A 81 0.90 4.20 -2.77
N MET A 82 0.86 3.72 -1.52
CA MET A 82 1.55 4.18 -0.32
C MET A 82 2.83 3.41 -0.05
N ILE A 83 2.88 2.14 -0.45
CA ILE A 83 3.99 1.24 -0.12
C ILE A 83 4.71 0.81 -1.40
N VAL A 84 4.06 0.96 -2.56
CA VAL A 84 4.58 0.49 -3.84
C VAL A 84 4.86 1.62 -4.82
N PRO A 85 5.98 1.52 -5.56
CA PRO A 85 6.32 2.46 -6.62
C PRO A 85 5.34 2.36 -7.80
N GLN A 86 5.27 3.44 -8.58
CA GLN A 86 4.43 3.52 -9.77
C GLN A 86 5.24 3.85 -11.01
N ILE A 87 4.73 3.43 -12.17
CA ILE A 87 5.24 3.91 -13.46
C ILE A 87 4.40 5.11 -13.89
N MET A 88 5.04 6.28 -14.04
CA MET A 88 4.41 7.52 -14.47
C MET A 88 5.29 8.26 -15.49
N GLY A 89 4.78 9.33 -16.09
CA GLY A 89 5.60 10.20 -16.93
C GLY A 89 6.68 10.90 -16.11
N ASP A 90 7.86 11.09 -16.70
CA ASP A 90 8.93 11.90 -16.12
C ASP A 90 8.44 13.34 -15.91
N ILE A 91 8.81 13.93 -14.78
CA ILE A 91 8.38 15.27 -14.37
C ILE A 91 8.86 16.38 -15.34
N PHE A 92 9.94 16.16 -16.08
CA PHE A 92 10.45 17.08 -17.09
C PHE A 92 10.15 16.62 -18.51
N ASN A 93 9.87 15.32 -18.70
CA ASN A 93 9.52 14.77 -20.00
C ASN A 93 8.43 13.68 -19.92
N PHE A 94 7.17 14.09 -19.94
CA PHE A 94 6.02 13.18 -19.88
C PHE A 94 5.98 12.08 -20.97
N SER A 95 6.79 12.19 -22.03
CA SER A 95 6.91 11.14 -23.05
C SER A 95 7.80 9.97 -22.61
N GLN A 96 8.56 10.11 -21.52
CA GLN A 96 9.40 9.07 -20.95
C GLN A 96 8.74 8.49 -19.70
N PRO A 97 8.46 7.18 -19.64
CA PRO A 97 8.04 6.56 -18.39
C PRO A 97 9.21 6.51 -17.39
N ARG A 98 8.88 6.64 -16.11
CA ARG A 98 9.78 6.54 -14.95
C ARG A 98 9.10 5.76 -13.85
N ILE A 99 9.92 5.02 -13.10
CA ILE A 99 9.47 4.41 -11.84
C ILE A 99 9.64 5.46 -10.74
N THR A 100 8.60 5.71 -9.96
CA THR A 100 8.61 6.72 -8.91
C THR A 100 8.15 6.12 -7.59
N PHE A 101 8.94 6.31 -6.54
CA PHE A 101 8.57 5.99 -5.16
C PHE A 101 7.94 7.24 -4.50
N MET A 102 6.68 7.17 -4.06
CA MET A 102 5.97 8.30 -3.42
C MET A 102 5.21 7.86 -2.16
N ALA A 103 5.90 7.17 -1.26
CA ALA A 103 5.27 6.52 -0.12
C ALA A 103 4.52 7.50 0.83
N LYS A 104 5.06 8.71 1.03
CA LYS A 104 4.57 9.68 2.02
C LYS A 104 3.26 10.39 1.62
N GLU A 105 3.09 10.73 0.34
CA GLU A 105 1.98 11.57 -0.10
C GLU A 105 0.66 10.83 -0.24
N ARG A 106 0.72 9.49 -0.28
CA ARG A 106 -0.43 8.69 -0.67
C ARG A 106 -1.08 7.95 0.46
N MET A 107 -0.67 8.14 1.73
CA MET A 107 -1.16 7.40 2.92
C MET A 107 -2.70 7.43 3.09
N VAL A 108 -3.30 6.34 3.63
CA VAL A 108 -4.79 6.14 3.70
C VAL A 108 -5.40 7.30 4.47
N ILE A 109 -4.65 7.72 5.48
CA ILE A 109 -4.87 8.91 6.25
C ILE A 109 -3.78 9.89 5.81
N PRO A 110 -4.12 11.10 5.33
CA PRO A 110 -3.14 12.13 5.00
C PRO A 110 -2.14 12.33 6.14
N SER A 111 -0.85 12.51 5.81
CA SER A 111 0.22 12.69 6.78
C SER A 111 -0.12 13.74 7.86
N SER A 112 -0.71 14.87 7.45
CA SER A 112 -1.15 15.93 8.38
C SER A 112 -2.25 15.52 9.36
N LYS A 113 -3.09 14.54 9.01
CA LYS A 113 -4.08 13.93 9.91
C LYS A 113 -3.43 12.86 10.78
N LEU A 114 -2.50 12.07 10.25
CA LEU A 114 -1.74 11.10 11.02
C LEU A 114 -0.89 11.78 12.09
N ASP A 115 -0.21 12.88 11.78
CA ASP A 115 0.58 13.64 12.74
C ASP A 115 -0.29 14.14 13.90
N LYS A 116 -1.52 14.61 13.61
CA LYS A 116 -2.48 14.99 14.65
C LYS A 116 -2.92 13.80 15.49
N ILE A 117 -3.21 12.66 14.86
CA ILE A 117 -3.58 11.43 15.58
C ILE A 117 -2.42 10.97 16.46
N PHE A 118 -1.19 10.92 15.95
CA PHE A 118 -0.02 10.49 16.71
C PHE A 118 0.34 11.41 17.86
N ASN A 119 0.05 12.71 17.75
CA ASN A 119 0.36 13.69 18.78
C ASN A 119 -0.74 13.82 19.83
N ASN A 120 -2.01 13.56 19.47
CA ASN A 120 -3.16 13.86 20.34
C ASN A 120 -4.04 12.65 20.70
N ASP A 121 -4.18 11.65 19.82
CA ASP A 121 -5.23 10.62 19.91
C ASP A 121 -4.73 9.20 19.60
N SER A 122 -3.43 8.93 19.72
CA SER A 122 -2.84 7.64 19.34
C SER A 122 -3.46 6.48 20.14
N ALA A 123 -3.72 6.69 21.43
CA ALA A 123 -4.38 5.71 22.28
C ALA A 123 -5.82 5.39 21.83
N ALA A 124 -6.57 6.36 21.30
CA ALA A 124 -7.92 6.12 20.80
C ALA A 124 -7.89 5.24 19.53
N LEU A 125 -6.94 5.49 18.64
CA LEU A 125 -6.72 4.66 17.44
C LEU A 125 -6.28 3.23 17.82
N VAL A 126 -5.30 3.10 18.73
CA VAL A 126 -4.85 1.79 19.25
C VAL A 126 -6.04 1.02 19.83
N ASN A 127 -6.84 1.65 20.68
CA ASN A 127 -8.01 1.01 21.29
C ASN A 127 -9.07 0.60 20.26
N ALA A 128 -9.33 1.42 19.24
CA ALA A 128 -10.27 1.08 18.18
C ALA A 128 -9.80 -0.13 17.36
N LEU A 129 -8.51 -0.18 17.00
CA LEU A 129 -7.90 -1.31 16.29
C LEU A 129 -7.85 -2.56 17.17
N ALA A 130 -7.60 -2.42 18.47
CA ALA A 130 -7.60 -3.53 19.42
C ALA A 130 -9.00 -4.13 19.57
N ASN A 131 -10.03 -3.30 19.71
CA ASN A 131 -11.41 -3.77 19.77
C ASN A 131 -11.81 -4.51 18.48
N LEU A 132 -11.42 -3.98 17.31
CA LEU A 132 -11.64 -4.67 16.04
C LEU A 132 -10.92 -6.02 16.01
N THR A 133 -9.64 -6.07 16.41
CA THR A 133 -8.86 -7.31 16.43
C THR A 133 -9.47 -8.35 17.35
N LEU A 134 -9.90 -7.96 18.57
CA LEU A 134 -10.55 -8.86 19.52
C LEU A 134 -11.87 -9.42 18.98
N LEU A 135 -12.68 -8.58 18.30
CA LEU A 135 -13.89 -9.05 17.60
C LEU A 135 -13.55 -10.07 16.51
N LEU A 136 -12.49 -9.82 15.72
CA LEU A 136 -12.05 -10.78 14.70
C LEU A 136 -11.60 -12.11 15.33
N CYS A 137 -10.91 -12.07 16.48
CA CYS A 137 -10.48 -13.27 17.19
C CYS A 137 -11.68 -14.07 17.72
N GLU A 138 -12.67 -13.39 18.31
CA GLU A 138 -13.90 -14.01 18.81
C GLU A 138 -14.67 -14.71 17.67
N GLU A 139 -14.85 -14.03 16.53
CA GLU A 139 -15.58 -14.60 15.39
C GLU A 139 -14.84 -15.75 14.69
N THR A 140 -13.51 -15.76 14.77
CA THR A 140 -12.68 -16.84 14.18
C THR A 140 -12.36 -17.97 15.15
N GLY A 141 -12.77 -17.87 16.42
CA GLY A 141 -12.44 -18.85 17.45
C GLY A 141 -10.95 -18.86 17.86
N HIS A 142 -10.22 -17.77 17.61
CA HIS A 142 -8.84 -17.62 18.07
C HIS A 142 -8.79 -16.98 19.46
N GLU A 143 -7.87 -17.45 20.30
CA GLU A 143 -7.63 -16.86 21.62
C GLU A 143 -6.66 -15.68 21.52
N CYS A 144 -7.19 -14.47 21.71
CA CYS A 144 -6.41 -13.24 21.72
C CYS A 144 -6.38 -12.61 23.11
N ASN A 145 -5.18 -12.30 23.60
CA ASN A 145 -5.00 -11.55 24.84
C ASN A 145 -5.02 -10.04 24.54
N LYS A 146 -5.84 -9.28 25.28
CA LYS A 146 -6.01 -7.84 25.05
C LYS A 146 -4.71 -7.05 25.20
N ASP A 147 -3.91 -7.32 26.23
CA ASP A 147 -2.68 -6.58 26.51
C ASP A 147 -1.62 -6.84 25.43
N GLU A 148 -1.56 -8.08 24.93
CA GLU A 148 -0.70 -8.46 23.81
C GLU A 148 -1.13 -7.83 22.49
N VAL A 149 -2.44 -7.84 22.18
CA VAL A 149 -2.99 -7.17 20.99
C VAL A 149 -2.67 -5.69 21.02
N LEU A 150 -2.85 -5.03 22.17
CA LEU A 150 -2.49 -3.62 22.37
C LEU A 150 -0.99 -3.39 22.11
N GLY A 151 -0.12 -4.18 22.74
CA GLY A 151 1.33 -4.05 22.57
C GLY A 151 1.78 -4.21 21.11
N ASN A 152 1.24 -5.22 20.39
CA ASN A 152 1.58 -5.43 18.99
C ASN A 152 1.06 -4.28 18.10
N LEU A 153 -0.13 -3.73 18.39
CA LEU A 153 -0.68 -2.59 17.64
C LEU A 153 0.12 -1.30 17.89
N GLU A 154 0.63 -1.09 19.10
CA GLU A 154 1.55 0.00 19.41
C GLU A 154 2.85 -0.12 18.61
N GLU A 155 3.38 -1.34 18.44
CA GLU A 155 4.56 -1.59 17.60
C GLU A 155 4.27 -1.25 16.12
N VAL A 156 3.14 -1.71 15.58
CA VAL A 156 2.70 -1.38 14.21
C VAL A 156 2.58 0.13 14.02
N LEU A 157 1.97 0.83 14.97
CA LEU A 157 1.81 2.29 14.89
C LEU A 157 3.13 3.03 15.05
N SER A 158 4.05 2.54 15.89
CA SER A 158 5.41 3.04 16.00
C SER A 158 6.17 2.90 14.68
N PHE A 159 6.04 1.74 14.02
CA PHE A 159 6.58 1.52 12.68
C PHE A 159 6.01 2.53 11.66
N VAL A 160 4.68 2.72 11.64
CA VAL A 160 4.04 3.72 10.76
C VAL A 160 4.55 5.14 11.03
N LYS A 161 4.70 5.51 12.31
CA LYS A 161 5.26 6.82 12.71
C LYS A 161 6.71 6.97 12.25
N LYS A 162 7.53 5.92 12.36
CA LYS A 162 8.91 5.92 11.85
C LYS A 162 8.92 6.08 10.32
N MET A 163 8.07 5.36 9.59
CA MET A 163 7.94 5.55 8.14
C MET A 163 7.59 6.98 7.75
N LEU A 164 6.68 7.64 8.48
CA LEU A 164 6.33 9.05 8.24
C LEU A 164 7.47 10.03 8.50
N SER A 165 8.35 9.70 9.45
CA SER A 165 9.52 10.53 9.76
C SER A 165 10.60 10.48 8.69
N VAL A 166 10.56 9.48 7.79
CA VAL A 166 11.48 9.40 6.64
C VAL A 166 11.22 10.60 5.73
N LYS A 167 12.20 11.49 5.64
CA LYS A 167 12.12 12.68 4.80
C LYS A 167 12.24 12.26 3.34
N PHE A 168 11.15 12.43 2.59
CA PHE A 168 11.21 12.37 1.14
C PHE A 168 11.61 13.75 0.62
N PRO A 169 12.61 13.85 -0.27
CA PRO A 169 13.03 15.10 -0.86
C PRO A 169 12.09 15.38 -2.04
N TYR A 170 10.82 15.69 -1.73
CA TYR A 170 9.87 16.12 -2.75
C TYR A 170 9.61 17.63 -2.60
N PRO A 171 9.66 18.44 -3.66
CA PRO A 171 9.90 19.88 -3.54
C PRO A 171 8.60 20.70 -3.49
N PHE A 172 7.49 20.14 -3.01
CA PHE A 172 6.25 20.92 -2.91
C PHE A 172 6.11 21.76 -1.64
N SER A 173 7.08 21.72 -0.70
CA SER A 173 6.94 22.55 0.51
C SER A 173 8.19 23.01 1.24
N GLU A 174 9.42 22.64 0.88
CA GLU A 174 10.62 23.16 1.55
C GLU A 174 11.74 23.43 0.54
N GLU A 175 12.48 24.52 0.77
CA GLU A 175 13.56 25.03 -0.09
C GLU A 175 14.43 23.91 -0.65
N ILE A 176 14.68 23.94 -1.96
CA ILE A 176 15.59 23.02 -2.63
C ILE A 176 16.97 23.20 -1.97
N PRO A 177 17.49 22.19 -1.24
CA PRO A 177 18.70 22.40 -0.45
C PRO A 177 19.91 22.49 -1.39
N ASN A 178 20.51 23.68 -1.53
CA ASN A 178 21.80 23.91 -2.19
C ASN A 178 21.94 23.46 -3.66
N PHE A 179 20.86 23.37 -4.44
CA PHE A 179 20.93 23.18 -5.91
C PHE A 179 20.60 24.47 -6.65
N ALA A 180 21.19 24.69 -7.84
CA ALA A 180 20.94 25.90 -8.61
C ALA A 180 19.59 25.83 -9.36
N THR A 181 19.11 24.62 -9.68
CA THR A 181 17.82 24.40 -10.34
C THR A 181 17.07 23.17 -9.82
N GLU A 182 15.75 23.11 -10.04
CA GLU A 182 14.94 21.91 -9.80
C GLU A 182 15.44 20.70 -10.61
N GLU A 183 15.85 20.92 -11.87
CA GLU A 183 16.36 19.88 -12.75
C GLU A 183 17.63 19.22 -12.18
N GLU A 184 18.56 20.01 -11.64
CA GLU A 184 19.76 19.49 -10.98
C GLU A 184 19.42 18.66 -9.74
N PHE A 185 18.49 19.14 -8.91
CA PHE A 185 18.05 18.42 -7.72
C PHE A 185 17.42 17.07 -8.07
N PHE A 186 16.46 17.04 -8.98
CA PHE A 186 15.80 15.80 -9.39
C PHE A 186 16.74 14.86 -10.15
N SER A 187 17.65 15.41 -10.95
CA SER A 187 18.70 14.61 -11.60
C SER A 187 19.57 13.87 -10.59
N SER A 188 19.83 14.46 -9.42
CA SER A 188 20.56 13.82 -8.33
C SER A 188 19.79 12.68 -7.63
N LEU A 189 18.47 12.63 -7.79
CA LEU A 189 17.58 11.61 -7.21
C LEU A 189 17.32 10.44 -8.17
N TYR A 190 17.76 10.53 -9.42
CA TYR A 190 17.61 9.44 -10.36
C TYR A 190 18.70 8.38 -10.16
N MET A 191 18.28 7.12 -10.13
CA MET A 191 19.17 5.96 -10.06
C MET A 191 18.61 4.81 -10.89
N HIS A 192 19.46 3.91 -11.36
CA HIS A 192 18.99 2.72 -12.08
C HIS A 192 18.27 1.74 -11.13
N LEU A 193 17.31 0.98 -11.67
CA LEU A 193 16.57 -0.03 -10.91
C LEU A 193 17.50 -1.06 -10.25
N SER A 194 18.58 -1.45 -10.93
CA SER A 194 19.61 -2.34 -10.41
C SER A 194 20.33 -1.75 -9.20
N GLU A 195 20.55 -0.43 -9.17
CA GLU A 195 21.10 0.26 -8.01
C GLU A 195 20.10 0.27 -6.85
N VAL A 196 18.80 0.39 -7.11
CA VAL A 196 17.76 0.31 -6.07
C VAL A 196 17.76 -1.08 -5.45
N ASP A 197 17.82 -2.15 -6.25
CA ASP A 197 17.91 -3.53 -5.77
C ASP A 197 19.18 -3.77 -4.93
N ALA A 198 20.30 -3.14 -5.30
CA ALA A 198 21.55 -3.26 -4.56
C ALA A 198 21.51 -2.57 -3.18
N ILE A 199 20.77 -1.47 -3.04
CA ILE A 199 20.70 -0.68 -1.80
C ILE A 199 19.52 -1.14 -0.92
N SER A 200 18.38 -1.50 -1.51
CA SER A 200 17.15 -1.93 -0.83
C SER A 200 16.97 -3.45 -0.90
N THR A 201 17.86 -4.18 -0.25
CA THR A 201 17.92 -5.66 -0.36
C THR A 201 16.73 -6.39 0.25
N ALA A 202 15.93 -5.72 1.07
CA ALA A 202 14.70 -6.29 1.62
C ALA A 202 13.71 -6.69 0.52
N VAL A 203 13.59 -5.88 -0.54
CA VAL A 203 12.67 -6.11 -1.66
C VAL A 203 13.45 -6.26 -2.95
N ASN A 204 13.20 -7.34 -3.69
CA ASN A 204 13.69 -7.47 -5.06
C ASN A 204 12.72 -6.73 -6.00
N TRP A 205 13.00 -5.45 -6.25
CA TRP A 205 12.17 -4.55 -7.05
C TRP A 205 12.10 -5.00 -8.50
N THR A 206 13.18 -5.52 -9.08
CA THR A 206 13.12 -6.11 -10.43
C THR A 206 12.11 -7.27 -10.49
N LYS A 207 12.19 -8.22 -9.56
CA LYS A 207 11.23 -9.34 -9.45
C LYS A 207 9.82 -8.78 -9.24
N TYR A 208 9.64 -7.85 -8.31
CA TYR A 208 8.36 -7.21 -8.03
C TYR A 208 7.71 -6.63 -9.30
N PHE A 209 8.44 -5.83 -10.07
CA PHE A 209 7.90 -5.23 -11.28
C PHE A 209 7.57 -6.28 -12.34
N LEU A 210 8.43 -7.28 -12.56
CA LEU A 210 8.15 -8.34 -13.52
C LEU A 210 6.88 -9.13 -13.18
N HIS A 211 6.49 -9.22 -11.91
CA HIS A 211 5.26 -9.90 -11.52
C HIS A 211 4.03 -8.99 -11.49
N THR A 212 4.20 -7.67 -11.45
CA THR A 212 3.08 -6.71 -11.27
C THR A 212 2.74 -5.95 -12.55
N VAL A 213 3.72 -5.68 -13.42
CA VAL A 213 3.46 -4.98 -14.69
C VAL A 213 3.05 -5.97 -15.78
N PRO A 214 2.18 -5.54 -16.73
CA PRO A 214 1.85 -6.34 -17.90
C PRO A 214 3.10 -6.78 -18.67
N SER A 215 3.07 -8.01 -19.21
CA SER A 215 4.22 -8.64 -19.90
C SER A 215 4.82 -7.79 -21.03
N ILE A 216 4.00 -6.98 -21.71
CA ILE A 216 4.45 -6.05 -22.76
C ILE A 216 5.48 -5.03 -22.24
N HIS A 217 5.46 -4.72 -20.94
CA HIS A 217 6.38 -3.77 -20.31
C HIS A 217 7.59 -4.44 -19.66
N HIS A 218 7.71 -5.77 -19.68
CA HIS A 218 8.86 -6.47 -19.08
C HIS A 218 10.18 -6.05 -19.72
N SER A 219 10.19 -5.82 -21.03
CA SER A 219 11.37 -5.34 -21.74
C SER A 219 11.87 -3.98 -21.26
N TYR A 220 10.99 -3.11 -20.75
CA TYR A 220 11.37 -1.84 -20.14
C TYR A 220 12.03 -2.06 -18.79
N ILE A 221 11.48 -2.96 -17.96
CA ILE A 221 12.04 -3.31 -16.64
C ILE A 221 13.44 -3.95 -16.78
N LEU A 222 13.59 -4.89 -17.71
CA LEU A 222 14.85 -5.59 -17.95
C LEU A 222 15.95 -4.72 -18.55
N LYS A 223 15.60 -3.54 -19.09
CA LYS A 223 16.57 -2.54 -19.59
C LYS A 223 17.12 -1.62 -18.50
N ASP A 224 16.85 -1.94 -17.24
CA ASP A 224 17.35 -1.22 -16.07
C ASP A 224 16.94 0.27 -16.08
N PRO A 225 15.64 0.56 -16.00
CA PRO A 225 15.11 1.91 -16.16
C PRO A 225 15.50 2.82 -15.00
N MET A 226 15.47 4.14 -15.26
CA MET A 226 15.65 5.13 -14.21
C MET A 226 14.47 5.14 -13.23
N VAL A 227 14.82 5.22 -11.97
CA VAL A 227 13.94 5.31 -10.81
C VAL A 227 14.17 6.66 -10.14
N LEU A 228 13.09 7.37 -9.84
CA LEU A 228 13.13 8.53 -8.95
C LEU A 228 13.03 8.06 -7.50
N ALA A 229 14.15 8.09 -6.77
CA ALA A 229 14.22 7.62 -5.39
C ALA A 229 15.31 8.38 -4.59
N ASN A 230 15.04 8.63 -3.31
CA ASN A 230 16.04 9.25 -2.44
C ASN A 230 17.04 8.22 -1.90
N LYS A 231 18.22 8.14 -2.52
CA LYS A 231 19.32 7.27 -2.07
C LYS A 231 19.65 7.44 -0.58
N ALA A 232 19.68 8.67 -0.07
CA ALA A 232 20.00 8.94 1.32
C ALA A 232 18.95 8.41 2.31
N ALA A 233 17.68 8.35 1.89
CA ALA A 233 16.60 7.80 2.71
C ALA A 233 16.54 6.27 2.69
N ILE A 234 17.10 5.62 1.66
CA ILE A 234 17.14 4.15 1.58
C ILE A 234 18.28 3.58 2.45
N GLN A 235 19.35 4.36 2.66
CA GLN A 235 20.54 3.95 3.42
C GLN A 235 20.48 4.26 4.93
N SER A 236 19.47 5.00 5.41
CA SER A 236 19.30 5.42 6.81
C SER A 236 18.49 4.43 7.64
#